data_AF-A0A4U9HQG4-F1
#
_entry.id   AF-A0A4U9HQG4-F1
#
_cell.length_a   1.000
_cell.length_b   1.000
_cell.length_c   1.000
_cell.angle_alpha   90.00
_cell.angle_beta   90.00
_cell.angle_gamma   90.00
#
_symmetry.space_group_name_H-M   'P 1'
#
loop_
_entity.id
_entity.type
_entity.pdbx_description
1 polymer ?
#
loop_
_entity_poly.entity_id
_entity_poly.type
_entity_poly.pdbx_seq_one_letter_code
_entity_poly.pdbx_strand_id
1 'polypeptide(L)'
;MKKLLIPFVAWAELQREMVELARGNERGVLKVIISRGSGGRGYSAANCLHPVRILSVSGYPAHYDGWRREGITLELSPVQLGRNPHLAGVKHLNRLEQVLIRTHLEQTDADEALVLDSEGFVTECCAANLFWRNGKDVFTPPAGSSRR
;
A
#
# COMPACT_ATOMS: atom_id res chain seq x y z
N MET A 1 0.05 -1.40 -13.22
CA MET A 1 0.30 -2.46 -14.22
C MET A 1 1.50 -2.16 -15.12
N LYS A 2 1.53 -1.03 -15.82
CA LYS A 2 2.63 -0.64 -16.73
C LYS A 2 4.03 -0.73 -16.12
N LYS A 3 4.26 -0.16 -14.92
CA LYS A 3 5.58 -0.17 -14.24
C LYS A 3 6.08 -1.58 -13.88
N LEU A 4 5.16 -2.53 -13.70
CA LEU A 4 5.47 -3.94 -13.44
C LEU A 4 5.36 -4.81 -14.70
N LEU A 5 5.14 -4.24 -15.88
CA LEU A 5 5.05 -4.95 -17.16
C LEU A 5 4.02 -6.10 -17.15
N ILE A 6 2.90 -5.95 -16.44
CA ILE A 6 1.82 -6.97 -16.42
C ILE A 6 0.81 -6.64 -17.54
N PRO A 7 0.56 -7.56 -18.50
CA PRO A 7 -0.30 -7.30 -19.67
C PRO A 7 -1.79 -7.46 -19.33
N PHE A 8 -2.28 -6.69 -18.37
CA PHE A 8 -3.70 -6.74 -17.97
C PHE A 8 -4.55 -5.84 -18.87
N VAL A 9 -5.57 -6.43 -19.51
CA VAL A 9 -6.45 -5.74 -20.48
C VAL A 9 -7.93 -5.71 -20.07
N ALA A 10 -8.36 -6.56 -19.14
CA ALA A 10 -9.77 -6.72 -18.74
C ALA A 10 -10.27 -5.63 -17.78
N TRP A 11 -9.95 -4.36 -18.04
CA TRP A 11 -10.25 -3.22 -17.15
C TRP A 11 -11.74 -2.96 -16.98
N ALA A 12 -12.51 -3.01 -18.08
CA ALA A 12 -13.95 -2.80 -18.03
C ALA A 12 -14.66 -3.90 -17.23
N GLU A 13 -14.16 -5.12 -17.31
CA GLU A 13 -14.70 -6.27 -16.58
C GLU A 13 -14.39 -6.18 -15.09
N LEU A 14 -13.14 -5.87 -14.74
CA LEU A 14 -12.73 -5.60 -13.36
C LEU A 14 -13.59 -4.49 -12.72
N GLN A 15 -13.82 -3.39 -13.44
CA GLN A 15 -14.64 -2.29 -12.93
C GLN A 15 -16.08 -2.75 -12.63
N ARG A 16 -16.69 -3.57 -13.51
CA ARG A 16 -18.03 -4.12 -13.27
C ARG A 16 -18.05 -5.01 -12.02
N GLU A 17 -17.10 -5.92 -11.90
CA GLU A 17 -16.99 -6.81 -10.72
C GLU A 17 -16.79 -6.02 -9.42
N MET A 18 -15.99 -4.95 -9.45
CA MET A 18 -15.80 -4.06 -8.31
C MET A 18 -17.10 -3.38 -7.87
N VAL A 19 -17.88 -2.85 -8.82
CA VAL A 19 -19.17 -2.20 -8.55
C VAL A 19 -20.20 -3.21 -8.05
N GLU A 20 -20.23 -4.40 -8.65
CA GLU A 20 -21.14 -5.47 -8.25
C GLU A 20 -20.86 -5.95 -6.83
N LEU A 21 -19.59 -6.22 -6.49
CA LEU A 21 -19.19 -6.63 -5.13
C LEU A 21 -19.44 -5.54 -4.09
N ALA A 22 -19.31 -4.26 -4.46
CA ALA A 22 -19.59 -3.16 -3.55
C ALA A 22 -21.10 -2.91 -3.36
N ARG A 23 -21.97 -3.39 -4.25
CA ARG A 23 -23.41 -3.13 -4.19
C ARG A 23 -24.01 -3.68 -2.90
N GLY A 24 -24.85 -2.87 -2.24
CA GLY A 24 -25.50 -3.23 -0.98
C GLY A 24 -24.59 -3.13 0.26
N ASN A 25 -23.31 -2.83 0.11
CA ASN A 25 -22.40 -2.57 1.22
C ASN A 25 -22.33 -1.06 1.49
N GLU A 26 -23.07 -0.56 2.48
CA GLU A 26 -23.03 0.88 2.85
C GLU A 26 -21.66 1.32 3.36
N ARG A 27 -21.00 0.47 4.16
CA ARG A 27 -19.62 0.64 4.63
C ARG A 27 -18.87 -0.67 4.52
N GLY A 28 -17.73 -0.65 3.83
CA GLY A 28 -16.88 -1.83 3.68
C GLY A 28 -15.52 -1.49 3.07
N VAL A 29 -14.69 -2.52 2.93
CA VAL A 29 -13.39 -2.43 2.25
C VAL A 29 -13.40 -3.37 1.07
N LEU A 30 -13.27 -2.81 -0.13
CA LEU A 30 -13.05 -3.58 -1.36
C LEU A 30 -11.55 -3.70 -1.61
N LYS A 31 -11.05 -4.94 -1.66
CA LYS A 31 -9.65 -5.25 -1.98
C LYS A 31 -9.58 -5.88 -3.36
N VAL A 32 -8.66 -5.36 -4.18
CA VAL A 32 -8.34 -5.91 -5.50
C VAL A 32 -6.85 -6.26 -5.54
N ILE A 33 -6.54 -7.48 -5.95
CA ILE A 33 -5.19 -7.94 -6.24
C ILE A 33 -5.11 -8.30 -7.71
N ILE A 34 -4.09 -7.79 -8.40
CA ILE A 34 -3.74 -8.24 -9.75
C ILE A 34 -2.31 -8.79 -9.72
N SER A 35 -2.16 -10.06 -10.10
CA SER A 35 -0.85 -10.70 -10.25
C SER A 35 -0.58 -11.01 -11.71
N ARG A 36 0.68 -11.34 -12.04
CA ARG A 36 1.06 -11.75 -13.39
C ARG A 36 0.44 -13.10 -13.79
N GLY A 37 -0.10 -13.85 -12.83
CA GLY A 37 -0.52 -15.24 -13.04
C GLY A 37 0.67 -16.20 -13.08
N SER A 38 0.39 -17.41 -13.54
CA SER A 38 1.35 -18.51 -13.58
C SER A 38 2.05 -18.62 -14.94
N GLY A 39 3.22 -19.26 -14.98
CA GLY A 39 4.02 -19.49 -16.19
C GLY A 39 5.50 -19.20 -15.96
N GLY A 40 6.27 -19.21 -17.05
CA GLY A 40 7.70 -18.87 -17.03
C GLY A 40 8.60 -19.88 -16.33
N ARG A 41 9.85 -19.46 -16.09
CA ARG A 41 10.89 -20.25 -15.41
C ARG A 41 11.72 -19.31 -14.54
N GLY A 42 11.86 -19.65 -13.25
CA GLY A 42 12.53 -18.78 -12.29
C GLY A 42 11.86 -17.40 -12.24
N TYR A 43 12.65 -16.32 -12.31
CA TYR A 43 12.13 -14.95 -12.34
C TYR A 43 11.65 -14.49 -13.72
N SER A 44 11.83 -15.30 -14.77
CA SER A 44 11.41 -14.92 -16.12
C SER A 44 9.89 -14.87 -16.22
N ALA A 45 9.39 -13.73 -16.69
CA ALA A 45 7.97 -13.51 -17.00
C ALA A 45 7.57 -14.03 -18.40
N ALA A 46 8.50 -14.65 -19.14
CA ALA A 46 8.19 -15.24 -20.45
C ALA A 46 7.07 -16.29 -20.28
N ASN A 47 6.10 -16.31 -21.20
CA ASN A 47 4.94 -17.21 -21.17
C ASN A 47 3.96 -17.02 -19.99
N CYS A 48 4.09 -15.97 -19.18
CA CYS A 48 3.03 -15.57 -18.25
C CYS A 48 1.98 -14.72 -18.98
N LEU A 49 1.07 -15.38 -19.71
CA LEU A 49 0.14 -14.74 -20.64
C LEU A 49 -1.21 -14.35 -20.01
N HIS A 50 -1.51 -14.88 -18.82
CA HIS A 50 -2.83 -14.77 -18.20
C HIS A 50 -2.74 -14.18 -16.80
N PRO A 51 -2.75 -12.84 -16.67
CA PRO A 51 -2.85 -12.17 -15.38
C PRO A 51 -4.08 -12.61 -14.58
N VAL A 52 -3.93 -12.73 -13.26
CA VAL A 52 -5.01 -13.11 -12.35
C VAL A 52 -5.48 -11.88 -11.61
N ARG A 53 -6.81 -11.68 -11.53
CA ARG A 53 -7.44 -10.69 -10.65
C ARG A 53 -8.21 -11.40 -9.55
N ILE A 54 -8.06 -10.93 -8.32
CA ILE A 54 -8.76 -11.45 -7.14
C ILE A 54 -9.43 -10.25 -6.48
N LEU A 55 -10.72 -10.38 -6.19
CA LEU A 55 -11.51 -9.36 -5.53
C LEU A 55 -12.12 -9.95 -4.26
N SER A 56 -12.14 -9.16 -3.20
CA SER A 56 -12.81 -9.53 -1.95
C SER A 56 -13.36 -8.30 -1.25
N VAL A 57 -14.47 -8.46 -0.54
CA VAL A 57 -15.04 -7.43 0.32
C VAL A 57 -14.96 -7.88 1.77
N SER A 58 -14.64 -6.95 2.66
CA SER A 58 -14.68 -7.16 4.11
C SER A 58 -15.43 -6.01 4.79
N GLY A 59 -15.81 -6.23 6.05
CA GLY A 59 -16.42 -5.19 6.88
C GLY A 59 -15.50 -3.99 7.07
N TYR A 60 -16.08 -2.82 7.30
CA TYR A 60 -15.35 -1.61 7.63
C TYR A 60 -14.73 -1.71 9.04
N PRO A 61 -13.42 -1.46 9.22
CA PRO A 61 -12.79 -1.56 10.54
C PRO A 61 -13.32 -0.53 11.53
N ALA A 62 -13.84 -0.99 12.67
CA ALA A 62 -14.52 -0.14 13.65
C ALA A 62 -13.61 0.90 14.32
N HIS A 63 -12.31 0.62 14.45
CA HIS A 63 -11.36 1.51 15.14
C HIS A 63 -11.14 2.85 14.41
N TYR A 64 -11.38 2.92 13.09
CA TYR A 64 -11.16 4.15 12.33
C TYR A 64 -12.05 5.32 12.77
N ASP A 65 -13.26 5.04 13.25
CA ASP A 65 -14.16 6.09 13.73
C ASP A 65 -13.62 6.70 15.04
N GLY A 66 -12.99 5.90 15.91
CA GLY A 66 -12.32 6.37 17.13
C GLY A 66 -11.08 7.21 16.79
N TRP A 67 -10.17 6.65 16.00
CA TRP A 67 -8.94 7.33 15.54
C TRP A 67 -9.20 8.70 14.91
N ARG A 68 -10.28 8.84 14.12
CA ARG A 68 -10.63 10.11 13.50
C ARG A 68 -11.04 11.19 14.52
N ARG A 69 -11.69 10.80 15.63
CA ARG A 69 -12.16 11.75 16.66
C ARG A 69 -11.07 12.07 17.67
N GLU A 70 -10.32 11.06 18.07
CA GLU A 70 -9.41 11.11 19.22
C GLU A 70 -7.98 11.46 18.79
N GLY A 71 -7.68 11.34 17.49
CA GLY A 71 -6.32 11.41 16.99
C GLY A 71 -5.64 10.04 17.08
N ILE A 72 -4.40 10.01 16.60
CA ILE A 72 -3.54 8.83 16.63
C ILE A 72 -2.16 9.22 17.15
N THR A 73 -1.46 8.25 17.71
CA THR A 73 -0.07 8.36 18.14
C THR A 73 0.88 7.73 17.12
N LEU A 74 2.08 8.30 16.97
CA LEU A 74 3.12 7.80 16.07
C LEU A 74 4.38 7.43 16.83
N GLU A 75 4.93 6.25 16.51
CA GLU A 75 6.25 5.80 16.99
C GLU A 75 7.23 5.72 15.81
N LEU A 76 8.51 6.05 16.02
CA LEU A 76 9.53 5.84 14.98
C LEU A 76 9.81 4.34 14.79
N SER A 77 9.58 3.83 13.57
CA SER A 77 9.92 2.44 13.24
C SER A 77 11.43 2.21 13.25
N PRO A 78 11.92 1.10 13.87
CA PRO A 78 13.32 0.69 13.72
C PRO A 78 13.61 0.07 12.34
N VAL A 79 12.56 -0.35 11.62
CA VAL A 79 12.65 -0.89 10.26
C VAL A 79 12.60 0.26 9.26
N GLN A 80 13.57 0.30 8.35
CA GLN A 80 13.68 1.27 7.27
C GLN A 80 13.26 0.66 5.92
N LEU A 81 12.73 1.49 5.03
CA LEU A 81 12.37 1.09 3.66
C LEU A 81 13.57 1.12 2.71
N GLY A 82 13.72 0.07 1.93
CA GLY A 82 14.69 0.01 0.84
C GLY A 82 14.35 0.98 -0.30
N ARG A 83 15.35 1.73 -0.76
CA ARG A 83 15.18 2.67 -1.88
C ARG A 83 15.29 1.93 -3.21
N ASN A 84 14.17 1.82 -3.93
CA ASN A 84 14.15 1.28 -5.28
C ASN A 84 13.28 2.12 -6.22
N PRO A 85 13.85 2.91 -7.14
CA PRO A 85 13.08 3.80 -8.01
C PRO A 85 12.14 3.05 -8.97
N HIS A 86 12.47 1.79 -9.31
CA HIS A 86 11.64 0.94 -10.16
C HIS A 86 10.37 0.43 -9.46
N LEU A 87 10.30 0.51 -8.13
CA LEU A 87 9.16 0.07 -7.33
C LEU A 87 8.49 1.20 -6.54
N ALA A 88 9.21 2.30 -6.30
CA ALA A 88 8.71 3.47 -5.57
C ALA A 88 7.35 3.96 -6.10
N GLY A 89 6.44 4.21 -5.18
CA GLY A 89 5.06 4.65 -5.45
C GLY A 89 4.10 3.56 -5.95
N VAL A 90 4.56 2.32 -6.15
CA VAL A 90 3.68 1.22 -6.59
C VAL A 90 3.18 0.45 -5.39
N LYS A 91 1.86 0.34 -5.19
CA LYS A 91 1.23 -0.57 -4.21
C LYS A 91 1.31 -2.03 -4.66
N HIS A 92 2.53 -2.57 -4.77
CA HIS A 92 2.83 -3.96 -5.17
C HIS A 92 2.68 -4.95 -4.01
N LEU A 93 2.74 -6.25 -4.31
CA LEU A 93 2.55 -7.33 -3.32
C LEU A 93 3.77 -7.65 -2.45
N ASN A 94 4.96 -7.18 -2.80
CA ASN A 94 6.13 -7.29 -1.91
C ASN A 94 5.94 -6.34 -0.73
N ARG A 95 5.29 -6.82 0.34
CA ARG A 95 4.91 -6.02 1.52
C ARG A 95 5.58 -6.53 2.80
N LEU A 96 6.68 -7.27 2.66
CA LEU A 96 7.38 -7.85 3.81
C LEU A 96 7.95 -6.75 4.72
N GLU A 97 8.41 -5.63 4.16
CA GLU A 97 8.84 -4.47 4.95
C GLU A 97 7.70 -3.95 5.84
N GLN A 98 6.49 -3.77 5.30
CA GLN A 98 5.32 -3.34 6.07
C GLN A 98 4.91 -4.37 7.13
N VAL A 99 5.05 -5.67 6.86
CA VAL A 99 4.82 -6.72 7.86
C VAL A 99 5.79 -6.56 9.03
N LEU A 100 7.09 -6.37 8.77
CA LEU A 100 8.10 -6.17 9.82
C LEU A 100 7.86 -4.87 10.60
N ILE A 101 7.55 -3.77 9.92
CA ILE A 101 7.18 -2.48 10.55
C ILE A 101 6.00 -2.70 11.50
N ARG A 102 4.95 -3.40 11.04
CA ARG A 102 3.77 -3.67 11.87
C ARG A 102 4.12 -4.55 13.08
N THR A 103 4.92 -5.59 12.90
CA THR A 103 5.37 -6.46 14.01
C THR A 103 6.10 -5.67 15.09
N HIS A 104 6.94 -4.70 14.72
CA HIS A 104 7.63 -3.84 15.68
C HIS A 104 6.69 -2.83 16.35
N LEU A 105 5.78 -2.22 15.59
CA LEU A 105 4.78 -1.30 16.12
C LEU A 105 3.89 -1.96 17.17
N GLU A 106 3.51 -3.23 16.98
CA GLU A 106 2.70 -3.99 17.94
C GLU A 106 3.41 -4.26 19.29
N GLN A 107 4.69 -3.89 19.42
CA GLN A 107 5.42 -3.92 20.70
C GLN A 107 5.37 -2.58 21.45
N THR A 108 4.65 -1.58 20.91
CA THR A 108 4.48 -0.25 21.52
C THR A 108 3.01 0.08 21.70
N ASP A 109 2.72 1.15 22.44
CA ASP A 109 1.35 1.64 22.64
C ASP A 109 0.88 2.57 21.51
N ALA A 110 1.66 2.70 20.43
CA ALA A 110 1.36 3.61 19.33
C ALA A 110 0.38 3.02 18.31
N ASP A 111 -0.44 3.89 17.71
CA ASP A 111 -1.43 3.50 16.71
C ASP A 111 -0.81 3.25 15.31
N GLU A 112 0.23 4.02 14.96
CA GLU A 112 0.96 3.91 13.70
C GLU A 112 2.47 4.17 13.87
N ALA A 113 3.23 3.77 12.86
CA ALA A 113 4.66 4.02 12.75
C ALA A 113 4.95 5.21 11.84
N LEU A 114 5.91 6.04 12.22
CA LEU A 114 6.66 6.92 11.32
C LEU A 114 7.80 6.11 10.71
N VAL A 115 7.86 6.03 9.38
CA VAL A 115 8.82 5.15 8.68
C VAL A 115 9.79 5.99 7.85
N LEU A 116 11.08 5.69 8.03
CA LEU A 116 12.17 6.27 7.26
C LEU A 116 12.59 5.33 6.13
N ASP A 117 13.21 5.87 5.09
CA ASP A 117 13.98 5.08 4.14
C ASP A 117 15.38 4.73 4.69
N SER A 118 16.12 3.92 3.94
CA SER A 118 17.48 3.50 4.26
C SER A 118 18.51 4.63 4.36
N GLU A 119 18.17 5.84 3.93
CA GLU A 119 19.01 7.04 4.05
C GLU A 119 18.56 7.94 5.22
N GLY A 120 17.55 7.53 5.98
CA GLY A 120 17.03 8.26 7.14
C GLY A 120 16.00 9.34 6.82
N PHE A 121 15.47 9.38 5.59
CA PHE A 121 14.43 10.36 5.23
C PHE A 121 13.04 9.84 5.55
N VAL A 122 12.20 10.72 6.10
CA VAL A 122 10.77 10.43 6.32
C VAL A 122 10.10 10.09 4.99
N THR A 123 9.43 8.94 4.93
CA THR A 123 8.86 8.39 3.70
C THR A 123 7.35 8.16 3.79
N GLU A 124 6.89 7.35 4.74
CA GLU A 124 5.47 7.02 4.92
C GLU A 124 5.21 6.51 6.34
N CYS A 125 4.01 6.00 6.58
CA CYS A 125 3.68 5.19 7.75
C CYS A 125 3.62 3.70 7.35
N CYS A 126 3.28 2.78 8.27
CA CYS A 126 3.12 1.36 7.92
C CYS A 126 2.06 1.12 6.84
N ALA A 127 0.91 1.80 6.95
CA ALA A 127 -0.24 1.61 6.07
C ALA A 127 -0.85 2.90 5.49
N ALA A 128 -0.22 4.05 5.74
CA ALA A 128 -0.70 5.37 5.33
C ALA A 128 0.43 6.27 4.80
N ASN A 129 0.06 7.31 4.04
CA ASN A 129 0.95 8.42 3.72
C ASN A 129 0.89 9.48 4.83
N LEU A 130 1.95 10.26 4.99
CA LEU A 130 2.04 11.30 6.01
C LEU A 130 2.08 12.70 5.39
N PHE A 131 1.30 13.62 5.98
CA PHE A 131 1.40 15.05 5.74
C PHE A 131 1.67 15.76 7.07
N TRP A 132 2.49 16.81 7.07
CA TRP A 132 2.70 17.66 8.23
C TRP A 132 2.66 19.13 7.84
N ARG A 133 2.48 20.01 8.83
CA ARG A 133 2.33 21.46 8.61
C ARG A 133 3.25 22.24 9.53
N ASN A 134 3.89 23.27 8.98
CA ASN A 134 4.61 24.29 9.76
C ASN A 134 4.08 25.68 9.34
N GLY A 135 3.45 26.40 10.27
CA GLY A 135 2.81 27.69 9.97
C GLY A 135 1.68 27.56 8.95
N LYS A 136 1.89 28.04 7.72
CA LYS A 136 0.93 27.93 6.60
C LYS A 136 1.32 26.86 5.57
N ASP A 137 2.53 26.34 5.65
CA ASP A 137 3.08 25.43 4.66
C ASP A 137 2.78 23.98 5.03
N VAL A 138 2.36 23.20 4.03
CA VAL A 138 2.04 21.78 4.16
C VAL A 138 3.06 20.97 3.37
N PHE A 139 3.57 19.92 3.99
CA PHE A 139 4.63 19.08 3.47
C PHE A 139 4.15 17.62 3.42
N THR A 140 4.70 16.88 2.48
CA THR A 140 4.57 15.42 2.37
C THR A 140 5.87 14.88 1.80
N PRO A 141 6.28 13.65 2.15
CA PRO A 141 7.35 12.99 1.43
C PRO A 141 6.97 12.80 -0.04
N PRO A 142 7.95 12.82 -0.97
CA PRO A 142 7.68 12.54 -2.38
C PRO A 142 7.30 11.06 -2.57
N ALA A 143 6.16 10.81 -3.23
CA ALA A 143 5.61 9.47 -3.45
C ALA A 143 6.35 8.64 -4.53
N GLY A 144 7.58 9.01 -4.91
CA GLY A 144 8.30 8.41 -6.03
C GLY A 144 9.80 8.70 -6.04
N SER A 145 10.49 8.23 -7.07
CA SER A 145 11.95 8.27 -7.25
C SER A 145 12.54 9.66 -7.51
N SER A 146 11.92 10.73 -7.02
CA SER A 146 12.41 12.08 -7.20
C SER A 146 12.92 12.63 -5.88
N ARG A 147 14.14 12.23 -5.53
CA ARG A 147 15.12 13.17 -4.96
C ARG A 147 16.44 12.93 -5.70
N ARG A 148 16.90 14.00 -6.38
CA ARG A 148 18.31 14.14 -6.75
C ARG A 148 19.08 14.58 -5.52
#